data_AF-A0A2M8CUC5-F1
#
_entry.id   AF-A0A2M8CUC5-F1
#
_cell.length_a   1.000
_cell.length_b   1.000
_cell.length_c   1.000
_cell.angle_alpha   90.00
_cell.angle_beta   90.00
_cell.angle_gamma   90.00
#
_symmetry.space_group_name_H-M   'P 1'
#
loop_
_entity.id
_entity.type
_entity.pdbx_description
1 polymer ?
#
loop_
_entity_poly.entity_id
_entity_poly.type
_entity_poly.pdbx_seq_one_letter_code
_entity_poly.pdbx_strand_id
1 'polypeptide(L)'
;MGLGTDDLSKICRIDQSHISRIETGKLGLTLNALVNLCWVLGIDNDELAKETGTPRLIEHKAIIKNKEMLSDKIFIYDLEAAYRKYYARQDDTFFQFIAQKFHQAYKSASKSTISYEFMEKRVRQAVVYGLAMPAPTRTTPDFLWDYYVENAVVTLSDTGLYLRLLREAKKLTIDDFSEKTHMAKSILSRIEQGQTERLGVKEINLLDDELGAEGRVFSMFWQAIEFKQGICRNRFFSSGQERQKPYVWSAYPLVDIFVKLARWTEQYSSLEWLHEFRNEAVYHQVINSEPIDYFDGNNLEELSKMIFDPLKPALPYLLNADDAVDNVFEREMAIFTVLQELWQCIEGKFSKHPLGKYVLEVLKVRLPNDDYYGTFKFALQEMIRDDAAFRASLTEFVKKIPADQPAPVWKPDSTNWEN
;
A
#
# COMPACT_ATOMS: atom_id res chain seq x y z
N MET A 1 27.94 -6.27 -13.13
CA MET A 1 27.23 -5.16 -13.82
C MET A 1 28.08 -3.91 -13.68
N GLY A 2 28.45 -3.24 -14.77
CA GLY A 2 29.29 -2.03 -14.73
C GLY A 2 28.49 -0.77 -14.38
N LEU A 3 27.78 -0.75 -13.25
CA LEU A 3 27.04 0.43 -12.80
C LEU A 3 28.04 1.50 -12.33
N GLY A 4 27.92 2.71 -12.88
CA GLY A 4 28.70 3.85 -12.40
C GLY A 4 28.18 4.34 -11.04
N THR A 5 28.97 5.17 -10.36
CA THR A 5 28.54 5.81 -9.10
C THR A 5 27.32 6.72 -9.29
N ASP A 6 27.14 7.29 -10.47
CA ASP A 6 25.94 8.06 -10.84
C ASP A 6 24.69 7.17 -10.94
N ASP A 7 24.81 5.98 -11.55
CA ASP A 7 23.70 5.02 -11.62
C ASP A 7 23.31 4.53 -10.22
N LEU A 8 24.30 4.15 -9.42
CA LEU A 8 24.07 3.72 -8.04
C LEU A 8 23.41 4.82 -7.20
N SER A 9 23.83 6.07 -7.37
CA SER A 9 23.25 7.22 -6.68
C SER A 9 21.75 7.36 -6.97
N LYS A 10 21.38 7.29 -8.26
CA LYS A 10 20.00 7.41 -8.72
C LYS A 10 19.12 6.26 -8.23
N ILE A 11 19.60 5.03 -8.30
CA ILE A 11 18.80 3.84 -7.94
C ILE A 11 18.71 3.70 -6.41
N CYS A 12 19.83 3.86 -5.69
CA CYS A 12 19.88 3.68 -4.23
C CYS A 12 19.29 4.87 -3.44
N ARG A 13 19.05 6.02 -4.10
CA ARG A 13 18.72 7.31 -3.45
C ARG A 13 19.78 7.73 -2.43
N ILE A 14 21.04 7.43 -2.71
CA ILE A 14 22.19 7.84 -1.90
C ILE A 14 22.96 8.85 -2.73
N ASP A 15 23.26 10.01 -2.17
CA ASP A 15 24.02 11.03 -2.89
C ASP A 15 25.37 10.47 -3.42
N GLN A 16 25.75 10.84 -4.64
CA GLN A 16 26.97 10.34 -5.27
C GLN A 16 28.22 10.65 -4.42
N SER A 17 28.26 11.82 -3.77
CA SER A 17 29.37 12.17 -2.87
C SER A 17 29.39 11.28 -1.63
N HIS A 18 28.23 10.83 -1.15
CA HIS A 18 28.12 9.87 -0.06
C HIS A 18 28.67 8.50 -0.48
N ILE A 19 28.28 8.00 -1.66
CA ILE A 19 28.83 6.74 -2.22
C ILE A 19 30.35 6.83 -2.35
N SER A 20 30.86 7.89 -2.98
CA SER A 20 32.31 8.10 -3.14
C SER A 20 33.05 8.19 -1.80
N ARG A 21 32.44 8.79 -0.78
CA ARG A 21 33.02 8.85 0.57
C ARG A 21 33.00 7.49 1.28
N ILE A 22 32.01 6.64 1.02
CA ILE A 22 32.00 5.24 1.49
C ILE A 22 33.12 4.47 0.80
N GLU A 23 33.23 4.56 -0.53
CA GLU A 23 34.27 3.85 -1.32
C GLU A 23 35.69 4.23 -0.89
N THR A 24 35.92 5.51 -0.58
CA THR A 24 37.22 6.00 -0.13
C THR A 24 37.47 5.81 1.37
N GLY A 25 36.52 5.23 2.11
CA GLY A 25 36.62 5.04 3.57
C GLY A 25 36.52 6.32 4.40
N LYS A 26 36.20 7.47 3.79
CA LYS A 26 36.04 8.77 4.46
C LYS A 26 34.73 8.89 5.24
N LEU A 27 33.78 7.99 5.00
CA LEU A 27 32.52 7.93 5.71
C LEU A 27 32.21 6.47 6.05
N GLY A 28 31.81 6.23 7.30
CA GLY A 28 31.37 4.91 7.73
C GLY A 28 30.09 4.49 7.00
N LEU A 29 30.00 3.19 6.68
CA LEU A 29 28.81 2.62 6.06
C LEU A 29 27.66 2.58 7.08
N THR A 30 26.60 3.34 6.80
CA THR A 30 25.35 3.25 7.57
C THR A 30 24.55 2.04 7.14
N LEU A 31 23.77 1.46 8.06
CA LEU A 31 22.94 0.30 7.72
C LEU A 31 21.90 0.64 6.63
N ASN A 32 21.35 1.86 6.64
CA ASN A 32 20.44 2.32 5.61
C ASN A 32 21.10 2.32 4.21
N ALA A 33 22.32 2.84 4.11
CA ALA A 33 23.08 2.79 2.86
C ALA A 33 23.38 1.35 2.43
N LEU A 34 23.79 0.49 3.36
CA LEU A 34 24.08 -0.91 3.10
C LEU A 34 22.85 -1.67 2.57
N VAL A 35 21.70 -1.58 3.24
CA VAL A 35 20.48 -2.27 2.83
C VAL A 35 20.04 -1.85 1.42
N ASN A 36 20.09 -0.54 1.11
CA ASN A 36 19.77 -0.05 -0.22
C ASN A 36 20.77 -0.52 -1.28
N LEU A 37 22.07 -0.48 -1.00
CA LEU A 37 23.11 -0.95 -1.92
C LEU A 37 22.94 -2.44 -2.21
N CYS A 38 22.74 -3.28 -1.19
CA CYS A 38 22.48 -4.72 -1.38
C CYS A 38 21.23 -4.97 -2.21
N TRP A 39 20.14 -4.24 -1.93
CA TRP A 39 18.92 -4.32 -2.72
C TRP A 39 19.14 -3.92 -4.19
N VAL A 40 19.92 -2.90 -4.48
CA VAL A 40 20.17 -2.49 -5.88
C VAL A 40 21.11 -3.46 -6.58
N LEU A 41 22.14 -3.94 -5.89
CA LEU A 41 23.24 -4.69 -6.49
C LEU A 41 22.95 -6.17 -6.75
N GLY A 42 21.85 -6.71 -6.25
CA GLY A 42 21.63 -8.16 -6.36
C GLY A 42 21.89 -8.91 -5.06
N ILE A 43 22.74 -8.35 -4.21
CA ILE A 43 23.40 -9.03 -3.08
C ILE A 43 22.38 -9.39 -2.00
N ASP A 44 22.25 -10.69 -1.75
CA ASP A 44 21.48 -11.17 -0.62
C ASP A 44 22.30 -11.07 0.69
N ASN A 45 21.64 -11.27 1.82
CA ASN A 45 22.33 -11.13 3.09
C ASN A 45 23.35 -12.24 3.35
N ASP A 46 23.14 -13.44 2.82
CA ASP A 46 24.05 -14.57 3.04
C ASP A 46 25.40 -14.30 2.35
N GLU A 47 25.36 -13.78 1.12
CA GLU A 47 26.52 -13.29 0.39
C GLU A 47 27.20 -12.16 1.17
N LEU A 48 26.45 -11.17 1.64
CA LEU A 48 26.99 -10.06 2.43
C LEU A 48 27.69 -10.53 3.71
N ALA A 49 27.04 -11.42 4.49
CA ALA A 49 27.57 -11.93 5.75
C ALA A 49 28.86 -12.72 5.54
N LYS A 50 28.92 -13.51 4.46
CA LYS A 50 30.11 -14.27 4.08
C LYS A 50 31.29 -13.35 3.74
N GLU A 51 31.06 -12.27 3.01
CA GLU A 51 32.14 -11.37 2.55
C GLU A 51 32.59 -10.35 3.61
N THR A 52 31.68 -9.91 4.48
CA THR A 52 31.96 -8.82 5.42
C THR A 52 32.12 -9.27 6.87
N GLY A 53 31.77 -10.52 7.17
CA GLY A 53 31.73 -11.03 8.55
C GLY A 53 30.62 -10.39 9.39
N THR A 54 29.65 -9.69 8.80
CA THR A 54 28.45 -9.25 9.52
C THR A 54 27.64 -10.46 9.97
N PRO A 55 26.88 -10.36 11.08
CA PRO A 55 25.95 -11.41 11.46
C PRO A 55 25.04 -11.79 10.29
N ARG A 56 24.88 -13.10 10.07
CA ARG A 56 23.89 -13.61 9.13
C ARG A 56 22.50 -13.25 9.66
N LEU A 57 21.61 -12.81 8.77
CA LEU A 57 20.21 -12.60 9.13
C LEU A 57 19.63 -13.94 9.58
N ILE A 58 18.91 -13.90 10.69
CA ILE A 58 18.23 -15.07 11.19
C ILE A 58 17.01 -15.31 10.29
N GLU A 59 17.00 -16.43 9.58
CA GLU A 59 15.94 -16.72 8.62
C GLU A 59 14.55 -16.66 9.26
N HIS A 60 13.62 -16.02 8.57
CA HIS A 60 12.21 -16.06 8.94
C HIS A 60 11.71 -17.51 8.86
N LYS A 61 10.79 -17.89 9.75
CA LYS A 61 9.98 -19.09 9.51
C LYS A 61 9.21 -18.80 8.22
N ALA A 62 9.45 -19.59 7.18
CA ALA A 62 8.72 -19.46 5.93
C ALA A 62 7.23 -19.42 6.26
N ILE A 63 6.60 -18.25 6.06
CA ILE A 63 5.15 -18.15 6.19
C ILE A 63 4.62 -19.10 5.13
N ILE A 64 3.98 -20.17 5.58
CA ILE A 64 3.35 -21.16 4.73
C ILE A 64 2.47 -20.36 3.78
N LYS A 65 2.77 -20.38 2.47
CA LYS A 65 1.98 -19.71 1.42
C LYS A 65 0.53 -20.19 1.35
N ASN A 66 0.10 -21.08 2.25
CA ASN A 66 -1.27 -21.52 2.36
C ASN A 66 -2.09 -20.41 2.99
N LYS A 67 -3.15 -20.05 2.27
CA LYS A 67 -4.17 -19.04 2.54
C LYS A 67 -4.94 -19.19 3.87
N GLU A 68 -4.46 -19.95 4.84
CA GLU A 68 -4.99 -19.95 6.21
C GLU A 68 -4.44 -18.72 6.95
N MET A 69 -4.84 -17.54 6.44
CA MET A 69 -4.53 -16.20 6.94
C MET A 69 -5.29 -15.90 8.25
N LEU A 70 -4.89 -16.54 9.34
CA LEU A 70 -5.36 -16.20 10.69
C LEU A 70 -4.19 -15.93 11.66
N SER A 71 -3.03 -15.50 11.17
CA SER A 71 -2.00 -14.98 12.07
C SER A 71 -2.50 -13.68 12.69
N ASP A 72 -2.40 -13.55 14.00
CA ASP A 72 -2.76 -12.36 14.76
C ASP A 72 -1.77 -11.19 14.58
N LYS A 73 -0.76 -11.36 13.70
CA LYS A 73 0.27 -10.35 13.42
C LYS A 73 -0.04 -9.54 12.19
N ILE A 74 0.40 -8.29 12.16
CA ILE A 74 0.25 -7.41 11.00
C ILE A 74 1.34 -7.62 9.93
N PHE A 75 0.93 -7.69 8.67
CA PHE A 75 1.81 -7.89 7.52
C PHE A 75 1.77 -6.72 6.54
N ILE A 76 2.67 -6.73 5.55
CA ILE A 76 2.80 -5.68 4.53
C ILE A 76 1.49 -5.47 3.74
N TYR A 77 0.76 -6.54 3.43
CA TYR A 77 -0.50 -6.44 2.69
C TYR A 77 -1.61 -5.76 3.50
N ASP A 78 -1.63 -5.95 4.83
CA ASP A 78 -2.57 -5.24 5.72
C ASP A 78 -2.31 -3.73 5.65
N LEU A 79 -1.04 -3.33 5.67
CA LEU A 79 -0.64 -1.93 5.59
C LEU A 79 -0.95 -1.29 4.24
N GLU A 80 -0.73 -2.02 3.14
CA GLU A 80 -1.09 -1.54 1.80
C GLU A 80 -2.61 -1.31 1.69
N ALA A 81 -3.40 -2.23 2.22
CA ALA A 81 -4.85 -2.06 2.25
C ALA A 81 -5.26 -0.86 3.10
N ALA A 82 -4.64 -0.65 4.27
CA ALA A 82 -4.93 0.49 5.13
C ALA A 82 -4.56 1.81 4.44
N TYR A 83 -3.37 1.85 3.84
CA TYR A 83 -2.91 3.01 3.09
C TYR A 83 -3.88 3.36 1.94
N ARG A 84 -4.29 2.38 1.12
CA ARG A 84 -5.20 2.59 -0.01
C ARG A 84 -6.61 3.00 0.43
N LYS A 85 -7.14 2.36 1.47
CA LYS A 85 -8.51 2.62 1.93
C LYS A 85 -8.64 4.04 2.48
N TYR A 86 -7.64 4.49 3.22
CA TYR A 86 -7.81 5.68 4.06
C TYR A 86 -6.98 6.88 3.61
N TYR A 87 -5.71 6.69 3.26
CA TYR A 87 -4.84 7.80 2.90
C TYR A 87 -5.18 8.36 1.51
N ALA A 88 -5.50 7.48 0.54
CA ALA A 88 -5.87 7.91 -0.81
C ALA A 88 -7.18 8.71 -0.86
N ARG A 89 -8.04 8.57 0.16
CA ARG A 89 -9.37 9.21 0.22
C ARG A 89 -9.43 10.40 1.18
N GLN A 90 -8.36 10.68 1.94
CA GLN A 90 -8.34 11.68 3.01
C GLN A 90 -9.53 11.53 3.99
N ASP A 91 -9.86 10.29 4.34
CA ASP A 91 -11.09 9.97 5.06
C ASP A 91 -10.94 10.15 6.57
N ASP A 92 -11.65 11.12 7.15
CA ASP A 92 -11.66 11.41 8.58
C ASP A 92 -12.17 10.23 9.44
N THR A 93 -13.01 9.36 8.86
CA THR A 93 -13.53 8.17 9.56
C THR A 93 -12.41 7.21 9.95
N PHE A 94 -11.27 7.24 9.26
CA PHE A 94 -10.13 6.40 9.62
C PHE A 94 -9.49 6.81 10.93
N PHE A 95 -9.29 8.11 11.13
CA PHE A 95 -8.69 8.63 12.35
C PHE A 95 -9.57 8.30 13.55
N GLN A 96 -10.88 8.42 13.38
CA GLN A 96 -11.87 8.02 14.37
C GLN A 96 -11.79 6.52 14.66
N PHE A 97 -11.70 5.68 13.62
CA PHE A 97 -11.52 4.24 13.77
C PHE A 97 -10.25 3.89 14.56
N ILE A 98 -9.09 4.41 14.15
CA ILE A 98 -7.81 4.17 14.85
C ILE A 98 -7.91 4.65 16.30
N ALA A 99 -8.43 5.85 16.53
CA ALA A 99 -8.58 6.43 17.86
C ALA A 99 -9.50 5.58 18.74
N GLN A 100 -10.61 5.09 18.21
CA GLN A 100 -11.55 4.23 18.93
C GLN A 100 -10.89 2.90 19.32
N LYS A 101 -10.15 2.27 18.41
CA LYS A 101 -9.47 1.00 18.68
C LYS A 101 -8.33 1.17 19.68
N PHE A 102 -7.55 2.25 19.60
CA PHE A 102 -6.59 2.58 20.66
C PHE A 102 -7.29 2.82 21.99
N HIS A 103 -8.35 3.63 22.02
CA HIS A 103 -9.08 3.93 23.24
C HIS A 103 -9.60 2.66 23.93
N GLN A 104 -10.17 1.72 23.16
CA GLN A 104 -10.58 0.41 23.64
C GLN A 104 -9.41 -0.38 24.25
N ALA A 105 -8.29 -0.52 23.51
CA ALA A 105 -7.12 -1.23 23.98
C ALA A 105 -6.50 -0.61 25.25
N TYR A 106 -6.44 0.73 25.33
CA TYR A 106 -5.94 1.45 26.49
C TYR A 106 -6.82 1.26 27.72
N LYS A 107 -8.14 1.31 27.54
CA LYS A 107 -9.12 1.10 28.62
C LYS A 107 -8.96 -0.30 29.21
N SER A 108 -8.77 -1.30 28.35
CA SER A 108 -8.50 -2.68 28.76
C SER A 108 -7.17 -2.83 29.49
N ALA A 109 -6.10 -2.15 29.03
CA ALA A 109 -4.77 -2.28 29.60
C ALA A 109 -4.60 -1.63 30.98
N SER A 110 -5.14 -0.43 31.16
CA SER A 110 -4.75 0.47 32.26
C SER A 110 -5.85 0.76 33.27
N LYS A 111 -7.10 0.35 33.00
CA LYS A 111 -8.31 0.86 33.69
C LYS A 111 -8.38 2.41 33.74
N SER A 112 -7.59 3.11 32.92
CA SER A 112 -7.49 4.56 32.96
C SER A 112 -8.72 5.22 32.35
N THR A 113 -9.01 6.44 32.81
CA THR A 113 -10.10 7.29 32.34
C THR A 113 -9.66 8.23 31.22
N ILE A 114 -8.70 7.83 30.37
CA ILE A 114 -8.35 8.63 29.20
C ILE A 114 -9.59 8.77 28.33
N SER A 115 -9.97 10.01 28.01
CA SER A 115 -11.14 10.27 27.17
C SER A 115 -10.85 9.91 25.70
N TYR A 116 -11.91 9.59 24.96
CA TYR A 116 -11.79 9.30 23.53
C TYR A 116 -11.22 10.51 22.76
N GLU A 117 -11.67 11.73 23.08
CA GLU A 117 -11.23 12.97 22.42
C GLU A 117 -9.73 13.21 22.59
N PHE A 118 -9.18 12.89 23.77
CA PHE A 118 -7.75 12.97 24.00
C PHE A 118 -6.98 11.96 23.14
N MET A 119 -7.48 10.72 23.03
CA MET A 119 -6.86 9.69 22.20
C MET A 119 -6.92 10.07 20.72
N GLU A 120 -8.06 10.57 20.24
CA GLU A 120 -8.21 11.04 18.87
C GLU A 120 -7.23 12.18 18.55
N LYS A 121 -7.15 13.20 19.42
CA LYS A 121 -6.18 14.28 19.28
C LYS A 121 -4.75 13.74 19.19
N ARG A 122 -4.39 12.77 20.04
CA ARG A 122 -3.05 12.18 20.07
C ARG A 122 -2.74 11.39 18.79
N VAL A 123 -3.69 10.60 18.29
CA VAL A 123 -3.55 9.87 17.01
C VAL A 123 -3.37 10.85 15.86
N ARG A 124 -4.18 11.92 15.79
CA ARG A 124 -4.02 12.96 14.76
C ARG A 124 -2.66 13.62 14.83
N GLN A 125 -2.21 13.99 16.03
CA GLN A 125 -0.88 14.58 16.20
C GLN A 125 0.25 13.60 15.82
N ALA A 126 0.09 12.32 16.10
CA ALA A 126 1.04 11.29 15.72
C ALA A 126 1.13 11.16 14.19
N VAL A 127 -0.01 11.16 13.49
CA VAL A 127 -0.03 11.06 12.01
C VAL A 127 0.50 12.32 11.36
N VAL A 128 0.07 13.51 11.82
CA VAL A 128 0.39 14.80 11.18
C VAL A 128 1.80 15.27 11.53
N TYR A 129 2.20 15.17 12.79
CA TYR A 129 3.47 15.70 13.29
C TYR A 129 4.52 14.61 13.55
N GLY A 130 4.21 13.34 13.30
CA GLY A 130 5.12 12.23 13.58
C GLY A 130 5.37 12.02 15.08
N LEU A 131 4.47 12.46 15.97
CA LEU A 131 4.63 12.22 17.39
C LEU A 131 4.56 10.72 17.70
N ALA A 132 5.46 10.25 18.55
CA ALA A 132 5.50 8.85 18.93
C ALA A 132 4.26 8.45 19.76
N MET A 133 3.49 7.51 19.25
CA MET A 133 2.56 6.73 20.07
C MET A 133 3.35 5.77 20.96
N PRO A 134 3.00 5.61 22.24
CA PRO A 134 3.74 4.72 23.13
C PRO A 134 3.42 3.26 22.81
N ALA A 135 4.34 2.38 23.16
CA ALA A 135 4.18 0.95 22.98
C ALA A 135 3.27 0.33 24.06
N PRO A 136 2.68 -0.85 23.79
CA PRO A 136 1.93 -1.62 24.78
C PRO A 136 2.76 -1.93 26.03
N THR A 137 2.18 -1.81 27.23
CA THR A 137 2.94 -1.93 28.49
C THR A 137 3.42 -3.35 28.83
N ARG A 138 2.89 -4.40 28.20
CA ARG A 138 3.30 -5.81 28.38
C ARG A 138 4.24 -6.30 27.29
N THR A 139 4.77 -5.39 26.48
CA THR A 139 5.72 -5.73 25.41
C THR A 139 7.00 -6.32 26.01
N THR A 140 7.32 -7.55 25.62
CA THR A 140 8.55 -8.24 25.96
C THR A 140 9.50 -8.27 24.74
N PRO A 141 10.81 -8.54 24.94
CA PRO A 141 11.70 -8.80 23.81
C PRO A 141 11.20 -9.91 22.91
N ASP A 142 10.78 -11.05 23.48
CA ASP A 142 10.31 -12.21 22.72
C ASP A 142 9.09 -11.89 21.87
N PHE A 143 8.15 -11.09 22.40
CA PHE A 143 6.99 -10.65 21.63
C PHE A 143 7.40 -9.89 20.35
N LEU A 144 8.35 -8.95 20.43
CA LEU A 144 8.83 -8.22 19.24
C LEU A 144 9.68 -9.10 18.33
N TRP A 145 10.43 -10.04 18.91
CA TRP A 145 11.20 -11.02 18.16
C TRP A 145 10.31 -11.96 17.35
N ASP A 146 9.19 -12.40 17.92
CA ASP A 146 8.25 -13.28 17.23
C ASP A 146 7.64 -12.59 15.99
N TYR A 147 7.49 -11.26 16.01
CA TYR A 147 7.10 -10.49 14.83
C TYR A 147 8.15 -10.57 13.71
N TYR A 148 9.42 -10.44 14.06
CA TYR A 148 10.51 -10.64 13.12
C TYR A 148 10.50 -12.08 12.57
N VAL A 149 10.44 -13.09 13.43
CA VAL A 149 10.53 -14.52 13.03
C VAL A 149 9.40 -14.91 12.09
N GLU A 150 8.20 -14.38 12.28
CA GLU A 150 7.05 -14.62 11.40
C GLU A 150 7.03 -13.74 10.15
N ASN A 151 8.09 -12.96 9.88
CA ASN A 151 8.15 -12.00 8.77
C ASN A 151 6.95 -11.03 8.76
N ALA A 152 6.42 -10.72 9.94
CA ALA A 152 5.47 -9.66 10.15
C ALA A 152 6.20 -8.30 10.14
N VAL A 153 5.43 -7.21 10.09
CA VAL A 153 6.03 -5.88 9.98
C VAL A 153 6.79 -5.53 11.25
N VAL A 154 8.04 -5.12 11.12
CA VAL A 154 8.86 -4.55 12.21
C VAL A 154 9.23 -3.11 11.83
N THR A 155 8.99 -2.16 12.73
CA THR A 155 9.36 -0.75 12.51
C THR A 155 10.62 -0.36 13.28
N LEU A 156 11.20 0.81 12.95
CA LEU A 156 12.31 1.35 13.73
C LEU A 156 11.97 1.57 15.22
N SER A 157 10.70 1.89 15.52
CA SER A 157 10.22 2.01 16.90
C SER A 157 10.26 0.66 17.62
N ASP A 158 9.89 -0.43 16.93
CA ASP A 158 9.94 -1.79 17.49
C ASP A 158 11.38 -2.20 17.80
N THR A 159 12.32 -1.96 16.88
CA THR A 159 13.75 -2.23 17.12
C THR A 159 14.33 -1.43 18.29
N GLY A 160 13.98 -0.16 18.40
CA GLY A 160 14.43 0.68 19.51
C GLY A 160 13.89 0.18 20.85
N LEU A 161 12.61 -0.18 20.88
CA LEU A 161 11.99 -0.78 22.05
C LEU A 161 12.62 -2.13 22.42
N TYR A 162 12.87 -2.99 21.43
CA TYR A 162 13.52 -4.28 21.63
C TYR A 162 14.89 -4.13 22.28
N LEU A 163 15.73 -3.23 21.75
CA LEU A 163 17.02 -2.87 22.34
C LEU A 163 16.89 -2.43 23.81
N ARG A 164 15.96 -1.52 24.09
CA ARG A 164 15.72 -1.01 25.45
C ARG A 164 15.34 -2.16 26.40
N LEU A 165 14.43 -3.03 25.98
CA LEU A 165 13.96 -4.15 26.79
C LEU A 165 15.09 -5.17 27.04
N LEU A 166 15.95 -5.45 26.05
CA LEU A 166 17.13 -6.29 26.25
C LEU A 166 18.12 -5.67 27.25
N ARG A 167 18.37 -4.36 27.12
CA ARG A 167 19.23 -3.63 28.07
C ARG A 167 18.68 -3.71 29.49
N GLU A 168 17.39 -3.46 29.66
CA GLU A 168 16.70 -3.52 30.96
C GLU A 168 16.70 -4.94 31.53
N ALA A 169 16.53 -5.97 30.71
CA ALA A 169 16.63 -7.37 31.12
C ALA A 169 18.04 -7.72 31.66
N LYS A 170 19.09 -7.13 31.08
CA LYS A 170 20.47 -7.20 31.60
C LYS A 170 20.74 -6.28 32.78
N LYS A 171 19.76 -5.50 33.24
CA LYS A 171 19.87 -4.50 34.33
C LYS A 171 20.95 -3.45 34.07
N LEU A 172 21.21 -3.12 32.80
CA LEU A 172 22.16 -2.08 32.44
C LEU A 172 21.45 -0.73 32.43
N THR A 173 22.03 0.27 33.09
CA THR A 173 21.57 1.65 32.93
C THR A 173 21.97 2.18 31.55
N ILE A 174 21.39 3.30 31.13
CA ILE A 174 21.82 3.97 29.90
C ILE A 174 23.28 4.45 30.00
N ASP A 175 23.76 4.68 31.22
CA ASP A 175 25.13 5.10 31.51
C ASP A 175 26.10 3.94 31.30
N ASP A 176 25.82 2.79 31.92
CA ASP A 176 26.63 1.57 31.73
C ASP A 176 26.68 1.16 30.26
N PHE A 177 25.54 1.30 29.55
CA PHE A 177 25.46 0.93 28.15
C PHE A 177 26.23 1.92 27.25
N SER A 178 26.22 3.21 27.61
CA SER A 178 27.01 4.26 26.95
C SER A 178 28.51 4.01 27.10
N GLU A 179 28.95 3.60 28.29
CA GLU A 179 30.36 3.27 28.55
C GLU A 179 30.81 2.05 27.74
N LYS A 180 30.03 0.98 27.73
CA LYS A 180 30.34 -0.27 27.02
C LYS A 180 30.37 -0.12 25.50
N THR A 181 29.42 0.62 24.95
CA THR A 181 29.30 0.81 23.50
C THR A 181 30.13 2.00 22.99
N HIS A 182 30.69 2.80 23.89
CA HIS A 182 31.32 4.08 23.58
C HIS A 182 30.43 5.06 22.79
N MET A 183 29.11 4.86 22.83
CA MET A 183 28.13 5.74 22.20
C MET A 183 27.62 6.77 23.20
N ALA A 184 27.41 8.02 22.78
CA ALA A 184 26.83 9.03 23.66
C ALA A 184 25.41 8.64 24.11
N LYS A 185 25.07 8.89 25.39
CA LYS A 185 23.74 8.62 25.97
C LYS A 185 22.58 9.17 25.13
N SER A 186 22.75 10.35 24.54
CA SER A 186 21.75 10.98 23.66
C SER A 186 21.57 10.25 22.33
N ILE A 187 22.60 9.57 21.83
CA ILE A 187 22.48 8.71 20.65
C ILE A 187 21.75 7.42 21.02
N LEU A 188 22.16 6.75 22.10
CA LEU A 188 21.49 5.54 22.59
C LEU A 188 20.01 5.79 22.88
N SER A 189 19.68 6.89 23.57
CA SER A 189 18.28 7.25 23.84
C SER A 189 17.48 7.45 22.56
N ARG A 190 18.06 8.02 21.49
CA ARG A 190 17.37 8.16 20.20
C ARG A 190 17.22 6.82 19.47
N ILE A 191 18.22 5.94 19.56
CA ILE A 191 18.16 4.58 19.02
C ILE A 191 17.04 3.80 19.72
N GLU A 192 16.97 3.82 21.06
CA GLU A 192 15.92 3.17 21.86
C GLU A 192 14.52 3.73 21.59
N GLN A 193 14.42 4.94 21.07
CA GLN A 193 13.16 5.56 20.63
C GLN A 193 12.85 5.31 19.13
N GLY A 194 13.71 4.60 18.40
CA GLY A 194 13.56 4.37 16.97
C GLY A 194 13.76 5.62 16.10
N GLN A 195 14.44 6.64 16.61
CA GLN A 195 14.61 7.95 15.95
C GLN A 195 15.93 8.11 15.19
N THR A 196 16.81 7.11 15.20
CA THR A 196 18.13 7.22 14.56
C THR A 196 18.12 6.64 13.15
N GLU A 197 18.31 7.48 12.14
CA GLU A 197 18.38 7.05 10.73
C GLU A 197 19.79 6.74 10.25
N ARG A 198 20.81 7.23 10.97
CA ARG A 198 22.22 7.18 10.57
C ARG A 198 23.03 6.34 11.55
N LEU A 199 22.62 5.09 11.71
CA LEU A 199 23.34 4.13 12.53
C LEU A 199 24.35 3.37 11.65
N GLY A 200 25.62 3.41 12.04
CA GLY A 200 26.70 2.68 11.39
C GLY A 200 26.56 1.18 11.60
N VAL A 201 26.95 0.38 10.61
CA VAL A 201 26.91 -1.10 10.72
C VAL A 201 27.73 -1.59 11.92
N LYS A 202 28.91 -0.99 12.16
CA LYS A 202 29.75 -1.30 13.32
C LYS A 202 29.07 -1.01 14.65
N GLU A 203 28.30 0.07 14.72
CA GLU A 203 27.59 0.46 15.94
C GLU A 203 26.47 -0.55 16.24
N ILE A 204 25.78 -1.05 15.21
CA ILE A 204 24.73 -2.07 15.37
C ILE A 204 25.31 -3.40 15.84
N ASN A 205 26.42 -3.84 15.25
CA ASN A 205 27.09 -5.07 15.68
C ASN A 205 27.55 -4.94 17.13
N LEU A 206 28.12 -3.79 17.52
CA LEU A 206 28.51 -3.55 18.90
C LEU A 206 27.32 -3.58 19.87
N LEU A 207 26.18 -3.01 19.50
CA LEU A 207 24.95 -3.10 20.29
C LEU A 207 24.47 -4.55 20.43
N ASP A 208 24.54 -5.33 19.35
CA ASP A 208 24.17 -6.74 19.33
C ASP A 208 25.08 -7.58 20.25
N ASP A 209 26.39 -7.40 20.13
CA ASP A 209 27.41 -8.10 20.92
C ASP A 209 27.30 -7.78 22.43
N GLU A 210 27.19 -6.49 22.80
CA GLU A 210 27.04 -6.06 24.19
C GLU A 210 25.74 -6.58 24.83
N LEU A 211 24.68 -6.69 24.02
CA LEU A 211 23.42 -7.29 24.43
C LEU A 211 23.40 -8.82 24.31
N GLY A 212 24.47 -9.45 23.79
CA GLY A 212 24.53 -10.90 23.59
C GLY A 212 23.32 -11.39 22.80
N ALA A 213 22.94 -10.63 21.77
CA ALA A 213 21.71 -10.85 21.02
C ALA A 213 21.88 -11.80 19.82
N GLU A 214 23.11 -12.24 19.55
CA GLU A 214 23.44 -13.28 18.55
C GLU A 214 22.91 -12.96 17.14
N GLY A 215 23.03 -11.72 16.71
CA GLY A 215 22.58 -11.21 15.42
C GLY A 215 21.11 -10.79 15.37
N ARG A 216 20.34 -10.94 16.46
CA ARG A 216 18.91 -10.55 16.50
C ARG A 216 18.71 -9.05 16.37
N VAL A 217 19.56 -8.23 17.01
CA VAL A 217 19.47 -6.77 16.90
C VAL A 217 19.75 -6.35 15.46
N PHE A 218 20.85 -6.86 14.88
CA PHE A 218 21.19 -6.60 13.48
C PHE A 218 20.03 -6.98 12.55
N SER A 219 19.46 -8.17 12.78
CA SER A 219 18.36 -8.72 11.99
C SER A 219 17.10 -7.86 12.02
N MET A 220 16.68 -7.43 13.21
CA MET A 220 15.51 -6.57 13.33
C MET A 220 15.75 -5.19 12.71
N PHE A 221 16.93 -4.59 12.88
CA PHE A 221 17.26 -3.31 12.23
C PHE A 221 17.25 -3.42 10.71
N TRP A 222 17.78 -4.52 10.17
CA TRP A 222 17.76 -4.77 8.74
C TRP A 222 16.33 -4.77 8.20
N GLN A 223 15.44 -5.57 8.80
CA GLN A 223 14.04 -5.65 8.36
C GLN A 223 13.30 -4.31 8.53
N ALA A 224 13.52 -3.60 9.64
CA ALA A 224 12.92 -2.28 9.88
C ALA A 224 13.35 -1.25 8.83
N ILE A 225 14.60 -1.30 8.35
CA ILE A 225 15.11 -0.44 7.29
C ILE A 225 14.54 -0.86 5.94
N GLU A 226 14.50 -2.15 5.62
CA GLU A 226 13.85 -2.62 4.39
C GLU A 226 12.39 -2.18 4.32
N PHE A 227 11.69 -2.25 5.44
CA PHE A 227 10.31 -1.79 5.56
C PHE A 227 10.19 -0.28 5.34
N LYS A 228 11.00 0.51 6.04
CA LYS A 228 11.02 1.98 5.92
C LYS A 228 11.35 2.44 4.50
N GLN A 229 12.29 1.77 3.84
CA GLN A 229 12.69 2.07 2.47
C GLN A 229 11.66 1.57 1.43
N GLY A 230 10.67 0.77 1.83
CA GLY A 230 9.70 0.18 0.91
C GLY A 230 10.24 -1.00 0.11
N ILE A 231 11.39 -1.56 0.50
CA ILE A 231 11.98 -2.75 -0.12
C ILE A 231 11.10 -3.97 0.12
N CYS A 232 10.62 -4.18 1.36
CA CYS A 232 9.70 -5.29 1.65
C CYS A 232 8.43 -5.22 0.80
N ARG A 233 7.89 -4.01 0.60
CA ARG A 233 6.73 -3.77 -0.26
C ARG A 233 7.00 -4.15 -1.71
N ASN A 234 8.13 -3.70 -2.27
CA ASN A 234 8.51 -4.03 -3.64
C ASN A 234 8.71 -5.55 -3.82
N ARG A 235 9.37 -6.23 -2.87
CA ARG A 235 9.52 -7.70 -2.94
C ARG A 235 8.17 -8.41 -2.93
N PHE A 236 7.21 -7.91 -2.16
CA PHE A 236 5.89 -8.53 -2.05
C PHE A 236 5.04 -8.33 -3.31
N PHE A 237 5.01 -7.11 -3.88
CA PHE A 237 4.11 -6.78 -4.98
C PHE A 237 4.73 -6.85 -6.38
N SER A 238 6.06 -6.86 -6.51
CA SER A 238 6.76 -6.84 -7.80
C SER A 238 7.46 -8.15 -8.11
N SER A 239 6.95 -9.29 -7.62
CA SER A 239 7.56 -10.60 -7.86
C SER A 239 7.69 -10.86 -9.37
N GLY A 240 8.92 -10.81 -9.89
CA GLY A 240 9.23 -11.05 -11.31
C GLY A 240 9.52 -9.81 -12.16
N GLN A 241 9.36 -8.59 -11.63
CA GLN A 241 9.79 -7.37 -12.33
C GLN A 241 11.24 -6.98 -11.97
N GLU A 242 11.93 -6.29 -12.88
CA GLU A 242 13.25 -5.70 -12.61
C GLU A 242 13.21 -4.88 -11.32
N ARG A 243 14.31 -4.85 -10.55
CA ARG A 243 14.38 -4.15 -9.26
C ARG A 243 14.15 -2.65 -9.46
N GLN A 244 12.89 -2.23 -9.31
CA GLN A 244 12.50 -0.83 -9.43
C GLN A 244 12.87 -0.04 -8.17
N LYS A 245 12.90 1.29 -8.32
CA LYS A 245 13.10 2.25 -7.24
C LYS A 245 12.12 1.94 -6.09
N PRO A 246 12.59 1.75 -4.84
CA PRO A 246 11.74 1.49 -3.70
C PRO A 246 10.63 2.55 -3.52
N TYR A 247 9.39 2.10 -3.32
CA TYR A 247 8.28 2.98 -2.97
C TYR A 247 8.32 3.27 -1.47
N VAL A 248 8.89 4.42 -1.11
CA VAL A 248 8.87 4.91 0.27
C VAL A 248 7.46 5.41 0.58
N TRP A 249 6.86 4.89 1.65
CA TRP A 249 5.55 5.33 2.12
C TRP A 249 5.57 6.83 2.39
N SER A 250 4.84 7.62 1.60
CA SER A 250 4.69 9.05 1.84
C SER A 250 4.02 9.36 3.19
N ALA A 251 3.26 8.39 3.72
CA ALA A 251 2.59 8.45 5.01
C ALA A 251 3.18 7.45 6.04
N TYR A 252 4.51 7.33 6.12
CA TYR A 252 5.17 6.46 7.11
C TYR A 252 4.63 6.62 8.55
N PRO A 253 4.33 7.84 9.07
CA PRO A 253 3.72 7.99 10.40
C PRO A 253 2.39 7.24 10.56
N LEU A 254 1.54 7.26 9.53
CA LEU A 254 0.26 6.54 9.55
C LEU A 254 0.46 5.04 9.67
N VAL A 255 1.41 4.53 8.88
CA VAL A 255 1.77 3.12 8.85
C VAL A 255 2.32 2.67 10.21
N ASP A 256 3.23 3.44 10.82
CA ASP A 256 3.78 3.15 12.16
C ASP A 256 2.68 3.14 13.24
N ILE A 257 1.71 4.05 13.15
CA ILE A 257 0.57 4.11 14.09
C ILE A 257 -0.33 2.90 13.92
N PHE A 258 -0.58 2.47 12.70
CA PHE A 258 -1.41 1.29 12.44
C PHE A 258 -0.72 0.00 12.93
N VAL A 259 0.61 -0.11 12.76
CA VAL A 259 1.40 -1.18 13.38
C VAL A 259 1.26 -1.15 14.91
N LYS A 260 1.45 0.03 15.53
CA LYS A 260 1.27 0.18 16.99
C LYS A 260 -0.12 -0.18 17.45
N LEU A 261 -1.16 0.17 16.68
CA LEU A 261 -2.54 -0.21 17.00
C LEU A 261 -2.70 -1.73 17.02
N ALA A 262 -2.16 -2.43 16.01
CA ALA A 262 -2.17 -3.89 15.96
C ALA A 262 -1.52 -4.48 17.22
N ARG A 263 -0.34 -3.99 17.63
CA ARG A 263 0.34 -4.44 18.85
C ARG A 263 -0.49 -4.22 20.12
N TRP A 264 -1.13 -3.05 20.24
CA TRP A 264 -1.98 -2.72 21.39
C TRP A 264 -3.22 -3.62 21.45
N THR A 265 -3.83 -3.88 20.31
CA THR A 265 -5.04 -4.69 20.24
C THR A 265 -4.74 -6.17 20.46
N GLU A 266 -3.63 -6.69 19.95
CA GLU A 266 -3.16 -8.06 20.24
C GLU A 266 -2.97 -8.31 21.74
N GLN A 267 -2.36 -7.37 22.47
CA GLN A 267 -2.08 -7.56 23.90
C GLN A 267 -3.26 -7.32 24.83
N TYR A 268 -4.25 -6.52 24.42
CA TYR A 268 -5.27 -5.97 25.33
C TYR A 268 -6.71 -6.02 24.83
N SER A 269 -6.93 -6.43 23.60
CA SER A 269 -8.24 -6.43 22.96
C SER A 269 -8.39 -7.64 22.04
N SER A 270 -9.48 -7.64 21.26
CA SER A 270 -9.68 -8.57 20.16
C SER A 270 -9.04 -8.03 18.87
N LEU A 271 -8.42 -8.94 18.10
CA LEU A 271 -7.93 -8.68 16.75
C LEU A 271 -8.98 -9.00 15.66
N GLU A 272 -10.25 -9.26 16.04
CA GLU A 272 -11.34 -9.45 15.07
C GLU A 272 -11.42 -8.32 14.05
N TRP A 273 -11.14 -7.08 14.47
CA TRP A 273 -11.13 -5.94 13.56
C TRP A 273 -10.05 -6.08 12.47
N LEU A 274 -8.90 -6.70 12.76
CA LEU A 274 -7.84 -6.93 11.78
C LEU A 274 -8.26 -8.03 10.80
N HIS A 275 -8.95 -9.06 11.28
CA HIS A 275 -9.51 -10.12 10.43
C HIS A 275 -10.65 -9.61 9.54
N GLU A 276 -11.55 -8.78 10.07
CA GLU A 276 -12.56 -8.05 9.29
C GLU A 276 -11.90 -7.16 8.24
N PHE A 277 -10.89 -6.39 8.65
CA PHE A 277 -10.12 -5.52 7.79
C PHE A 277 -9.45 -6.30 6.65
N ARG A 278 -8.92 -7.49 6.93
CA ARG A 278 -8.34 -8.40 5.93
C ARG A 278 -9.38 -8.93 4.95
N ASN A 279 -10.55 -9.33 5.43
CA ASN A 279 -11.60 -9.82 4.55
C ASN A 279 -12.04 -8.74 3.55
N GLU A 280 -12.14 -7.49 4.01
CA GLU A 280 -12.38 -6.34 3.13
C GLU A 280 -11.19 -6.06 2.19
N ALA A 281 -9.96 -6.16 2.69
CA ALA A 281 -8.75 -5.95 1.92
C ALA A 281 -8.54 -7.00 0.82
N VAL A 282 -8.76 -8.28 1.13
CA VAL A 282 -8.73 -9.40 0.19
C VAL A 282 -9.82 -9.22 -0.85
N TYR A 283 -11.02 -8.82 -0.44
CA TYR A 283 -12.09 -8.45 -1.37
C TYR A 283 -11.59 -7.39 -2.36
N HIS A 284 -10.89 -6.35 -1.89
CA HIS A 284 -10.30 -5.33 -2.77
C HIS A 284 -9.04 -5.78 -3.55
N GLN A 285 -8.21 -6.69 -3.05
CA GLN A 285 -7.03 -7.18 -3.75
C GLN A 285 -7.41 -8.12 -4.87
N VAL A 286 -8.25 -9.14 -4.63
CA VAL A 286 -8.76 -10.06 -5.66
C VAL A 286 -9.39 -9.28 -6.82
N ILE A 287 -10.20 -8.27 -6.46
CA ILE A 287 -10.81 -7.30 -7.36
C ILE A 287 -9.80 -6.51 -8.23
N ASN A 288 -8.65 -6.14 -7.68
CA ASN A 288 -7.66 -5.31 -8.36
C ASN A 288 -6.48 -6.09 -8.97
N SER A 289 -6.26 -7.36 -8.58
CA SER A 289 -5.16 -8.21 -9.06
C SER A 289 -5.55 -9.20 -10.14
N GLU A 290 -6.83 -9.57 -10.26
CA GLU A 290 -7.30 -10.50 -11.28
C GLU A 290 -7.57 -9.93 -12.69
N PRO A 291 -7.65 -8.62 -12.99
CA PRO A 291 -7.93 -8.22 -14.36
C PRO A 291 -6.83 -8.67 -15.33
N ILE A 292 -5.55 -8.54 -14.94
CA ILE A 292 -4.44 -8.62 -15.90
C ILE A 292 -4.17 -10.06 -16.39
N ASP A 293 -4.32 -11.07 -15.52
CA ASP A 293 -4.07 -12.47 -15.88
C ASP A 293 -5.33 -13.21 -16.39
N TYR A 294 -6.54 -12.63 -16.20
CA TYR A 294 -7.80 -13.21 -16.69
C TYR A 294 -8.18 -12.71 -18.09
N PHE A 295 -7.59 -11.61 -18.55
CA PHE A 295 -7.69 -11.13 -19.92
C PHE A 295 -6.69 -11.84 -20.83
N ASP A 296 -6.91 -13.12 -21.09
CA ASP A 296 -6.44 -13.68 -22.35
C ASP A 296 -7.20 -13.01 -23.52
N GLY A 297 -6.64 -13.10 -24.73
CA GLY A 297 -7.22 -12.42 -25.91
C GLY A 297 -8.66 -12.83 -26.24
N ASN A 298 -9.16 -13.97 -25.73
CA ASN A 298 -10.51 -14.45 -26.02
C ASN A 298 -11.56 -13.77 -25.13
N ASN A 299 -11.24 -13.56 -23.84
CA ASN A 299 -12.17 -12.94 -22.89
C ASN A 299 -12.38 -11.44 -23.16
N LEU A 300 -11.37 -10.75 -23.70
CA LEU A 300 -11.45 -9.35 -24.13
C LEU A 300 -12.36 -9.17 -25.36
N GLU A 301 -12.31 -10.10 -26.32
CA GLU A 301 -13.16 -10.06 -27.51
C GLU A 301 -14.63 -10.30 -27.15
N GLU A 302 -14.89 -11.20 -26.20
CA GLU A 302 -16.24 -11.49 -25.72
C GLU A 302 -16.83 -10.32 -24.91
N LEU A 303 -16.06 -9.73 -23.99
CA LEU A 303 -16.44 -8.51 -23.28
C LEU A 303 -16.68 -7.34 -24.24
N SER A 304 -15.84 -7.20 -25.27
CA SER A 304 -15.98 -6.18 -26.30
C SER A 304 -17.31 -6.36 -27.06
N LYS A 305 -17.63 -7.56 -27.53
CA LYS A 305 -18.93 -7.84 -28.19
C LYS A 305 -20.11 -7.60 -27.25
N MET A 306 -20.01 -8.03 -25.99
CA MET A 306 -21.10 -7.88 -25.01
C MET A 306 -21.38 -6.43 -24.61
N ILE A 307 -20.38 -5.55 -24.62
CA ILE A 307 -20.51 -4.12 -24.26
C ILE A 307 -20.76 -3.26 -25.51
N PHE A 308 -20.00 -3.46 -26.57
CA PHE A 308 -20.02 -2.59 -27.75
C PHE A 308 -21.13 -2.91 -28.75
N ASP A 309 -21.54 -4.17 -28.93
CA ASP A 309 -22.61 -4.49 -29.89
C ASP A 309 -23.97 -3.89 -29.46
N PRO A 310 -24.35 -3.86 -28.17
CA PRO A 310 -25.53 -3.13 -27.71
C PRO A 310 -25.39 -1.60 -27.80
N LEU A 311 -24.18 -1.06 -27.70
CA LEU A 311 -23.88 0.37 -27.81
C LEU A 311 -23.86 0.89 -29.26
N LYS A 312 -23.59 -0.01 -30.21
CA LYS A 312 -23.37 0.30 -31.63
C LYS A 312 -24.49 1.12 -32.29
N PRO A 313 -25.79 0.89 -31.99
CA PRO A 313 -26.88 1.71 -32.53
C PRO A 313 -26.98 3.11 -31.91
N ALA A 314 -26.50 3.28 -30.67
CA ALA A 314 -26.55 4.54 -29.92
C ALA A 314 -25.32 5.44 -30.15
N LEU A 315 -24.19 4.84 -30.53
CA LEU A 315 -22.91 5.51 -30.77
C LEU A 315 -22.99 6.71 -31.74
N PRO A 316 -23.74 6.67 -32.86
CA PRO A 316 -23.89 7.84 -33.74
C PRO A 316 -24.55 9.04 -33.04
N TYR A 317 -25.49 8.81 -32.13
CA TYR A 317 -26.16 9.87 -31.36
C TYR A 317 -25.26 10.46 -30.26
N LEU A 318 -24.34 9.65 -29.71
CA LEU A 318 -23.35 10.07 -28.72
C LEU A 318 -22.17 10.83 -29.36
N LEU A 319 -21.82 10.51 -30.61
CA LEU A 319 -20.65 11.06 -31.32
C LEU A 319 -20.98 12.25 -32.23
N ASN A 320 -22.16 12.32 -32.85
CA ASN A 320 -22.56 13.40 -33.78
C ASN A 320 -23.44 14.47 -33.12
N ALA A 321 -23.38 14.56 -31.80
CA ALA A 321 -24.32 15.35 -31.03
C ALA A 321 -24.10 16.88 -31.21
N ASP A 322 -23.02 17.32 -31.86
CA ASP A 322 -22.66 18.74 -31.90
C ASP A 322 -23.53 19.62 -32.82
N ASP A 323 -24.31 19.09 -33.77
CA ASP A 323 -24.90 19.96 -34.82
C ASP A 323 -26.40 19.79 -35.18
N ALA A 324 -27.23 19.00 -34.48
CA ALA A 324 -28.59 18.70 -35.00
C ALA A 324 -29.78 18.68 -34.01
N VAL A 325 -29.60 19.04 -32.73
CA VAL A 325 -30.72 19.10 -31.78
C VAL A 325 -30.73 20.47 -31.09
N ASP A 326 -31.65 21.34 -31.51
CA ASP A 326 -31.78 22.73 -31.00
C ASP A 326 -32.22 22.79 -29.53
N ASN A 327 -32.73 21.68 -28.97
CA ASN A 327 -33.19 21.61 -27.59
C ASN A 327 -32.25 20.75 -26.72
N VAL A 328 -31.39 21.43 -25.97
CA VAL A 328 -30.40 20.84 -25.04
C VAL A 328 -31.08 19.87 -24.05
N PHE A 329 -32.28 20.18 -23.58
CA PHE A 329 -33.00 19.37 -22.60
C PHE A 329 -33.50 18.04 -23.17
N GLU A 330 -34.03 18.05 -24.39
CA GLU A 330 -34.46 16.82 -25.07
C GLU A 330 -33.27 15.93 -25.46
N ARG A 331 -32.14 16.54 -25.82
CA ARG A 331 -30.87 15.85 -26.06
C ARG A 331 -30.35 15.17 -24.80
N GLU A 332 -30.33 15.89 -23.66
CA GLU A 332 -29.91 15.34 -22.37
C GLU A 332 -30.83 14.21 -21.92
N MET A 333 -32.15 14.36 -22.08
CA MET A 333 -33.13 13.33 -21.73
C MET A 333 -33.02 12.08 -22.61
N ALA A 334 -32.80 12.23 -23.92
CA ALA A 334 -32.59 11.10 -24.83
C ALA A 334 -31.29 10.34 -24.51
N ILE A 335 -30.20 11.07 -24.25
CA ILE A 335 -28.92 10.48 -23.84
C ILE A 335 -29.08 9.78 -22.48
N PHE A 336 -29.75 10.42 -21.52
CA PHE A 336 -30.01 9.84 -20.20
C PHE A 336 -30.83 8.55 -20.28
N THR A 337 -31.87 8.55 -21.11
CA THR A 337 -32.73 7.36 -21.33
C THR A 337 -31.94 6.21 -21.95
N VAL A 338 -31.14 6.49 -22.98
CA VAL A 338 -30.27 5.50 -23.62
C VAL A 338 -29.21 4.98 -22.65
N LEU A 339 -28.62 5.84 -21.83
CA LEU A 339 -27.65 5.44 -20.80
C LEU A 339 -28.30 4.62 -19.68
N GLN A 340 -29.54 4.93 -19.29
CA GLN A 340 -30.30 4.13 -18.32
C GLN A 340 -30.70 2.76 -18.88
N GLU A 341 -31.19 2.69 -20.11
CA GLU A 341 -31.51 1.42 -20.77
C GLU A 341 -30.26 0.56 -20.97
N LEU A 342 -29.15 1.19 -21.34
CA LEU A 342 -27.85 0.52 -21.43
C LEU A 342 -27.41 0.02 -20.05
N TRP A 343 -27.52 0.86 -19.03
CA TRP A 343 -27.19 0.50 -17.66
C TRP A 343 -28.03 -0.66 -17.16
N GLN A 344 -29.34 -0.67 -17.41
CA GLN A 344 -30.24 -1.77 -17.05
C GLN A 344 -29.94 -3.06 -17.84
N CYS A 345 -29.56 -2.94 -19.11
CA CYS A 345 -29.17 -4.09 -19.95
C CYS A 345 -27.83 -4.69 -19.48
N ILE A 346 -26.86 -3.84 -19.14
CA ILE A 346 -25.61 -4.22 -18.49
C ILE A 346 -25.95 -4.87 -17.15
N GLU A 347 -26.71 -4.22 -16.27
CA GLU A 347 -27.10 -4.73 -14.96
C GLU A 347 -27.82 -6.08 -15.04
N GLY A 348 -28.75 -6.27 -15.99
CA GLY A 348 -29.48 -7.53 -16.19
C GLY A 348 -28.60 -8.69 -16.69
N LYS A 349 -27.62 -8.41 -17.56
CA LYS A 349 -26.70 -9.43 -18.10
C LYS A 349 -25.54 -9.73 -17.15
N PHE A 350 -25.00 -8.69 -16.50
CA PHE A 350 -23.81 -8.75 -15.68
C PHE A 350 -24.13 -9.04 -14.19
N SER A 351 -25.34 -8.80 -13.68
CA SER A 351 -25.71 -9.17 -12.29
C SER A 351 -25.65 -10.67 -11.99
N LYS A 352 -25.80 -11.50 -13.03
CA LYS A 352 -25.68 -12.97 -12.96
C LYS A 352 -24.24 -13.46 -13.15
N HIS A 353 -23.33 -12.59 -13.61
CA HIS A 353 -21.93 -12.92 -13.87
C HIS A 353 -21.03 -12.30 -12.79
N PRO A 354 -20.16 -13.06 -12.10
CA PRO A 354 -19.36 -12.54 -10.98
C PRO A 354 -18.52 -11.28 -11.33
N LEU A 355 -17.88 -11.28 -12.50
CA LEU A 355 -17.12 -10.14 -13.03
C LEU A 355 -18.02 -8.97 -13.44
N GLY A 356 -19.23 -9.26 -13.89
CA GLY A 356 -20.21 -8.27 -14.27
C GLY A 356 -20.74 -7.48 -13.10
N LYS A 357 -21.08 -8.21 -12.03
CA LYS A 357 -21.40 -7.63 -10.73
C LYS A 357 -20.25 -6.76 -10.23
N TYR A 358 -19.01 -7.19 -10.41
CA TYR A 358 -17.82 -6.40 -10.06
C TYR A 358 -17.70 -5.09 -10.86
N VAL A 359 -17.80 -5.11 -12.19
CA VAL A 359 -17.76 -3.89 -13.02
C VAL A 359 -18.90 -2.94 -12.67
N LEU A 360 -20.10 -3.47 -12.43
CA LEU A 360 -21.26 -2.68 -12.00
C LEU A 360 -21.04 -2.04 -10.63
N GLU A 361 -20.46 -2.75 -9.66
CA GLU A 361 -20.14 -2.19 -8.33
C GLU A 361 -19.05 -1.11 -8.40
N VAL A 362 -18.00 -1.30 -9.22
CA VAL A 362 -16.97 -0.28 -9.44
C VAL A 362 -17.54 0.96 -10.09
N LEU A 363 -18.42 0.79 -11.09
CA LEU A 363 -19.13 1.89 -11.72
C LEU A 363 -20.06 2.57 -10.71
N LYS A 364 -20.93 1.84 -9.99
CA LYS A 364 -21.83 2.41 -8.96
C LYS A 364 -21.11 3.26 -7.90
N VAL A 365 -19.92 2.84 -7.47
CA VAL A 365 -19.10 3.58 -6.50
C VAL A 365 -18.47 4.86 -7.09
N ARG A 366 -18.22 4.90 -8.41
CA ARG A 366 -17.57 6.03 -9.10
C ARG A 366 -18.54 6.96 -9.84
N LEU A 367 -19.81 6.58 -9.95
CA LEU A 367 -20.88 7.32 -10.61
C LEU A 367 -21.57 8.45 -9.82
N PRO A 368 -21.38 8.70 -8.50
CA PRO A 368 -22.16 9.72 -7.80
C PRO A 368 -21.64 11.16 -7.99
N ASN A 369 -20.92 11.45 -9.09
CA ASN A 369 -20.55 12.82 -9.45
C ASN A 369 -21.54 13.32 -10.51
N ASP A 370 -22.15 14.49 -10.30
CA ASP A 370 -23.24 15.08 -11.10
C ASP A 370 -22.91 15.38 -12.57
N ASP A 371 -21.78 14.88 -13.07
CA ASP A 371 -21.39 14.94 -14.47
C ASP A 371 -21.02 13.53 -14.97
N TYR A 372 -22.05 12.68 -15.00
CA TYR A 372 -22.00 11.26 -15.38
C TYR A 372 -21.35 11.07 -16.76
N TYR A 373 -21.63 12.00 -17.68
CA TYR A 373 -21.04 12.03 -19.02
C TYR A 373 -19.56 12.38 -18.99
N GLY A 374 -19.16 13.41 -18.22
CA GLY A 374 -17.76 13.81 -18.07
C GLY A 374 -16.90 12.72 -17.43
N THR A 375 -17.42 12.05 -16.41
CA THR A 375 -16.69 11.00 -15.66
C THR A 375 -16.54 9.72 -16.48
N PHE A 376 -17.59 9.30 -17.20
CA PHE A 376 -17.54 8.15 -18.10
C PHE A 376 -16.64 8.42 -19.32
N LYS A 377 -16.76 9.62 -19.91
CA LYS A 377 -15.91 10.08 -21.02
C LYS A 377 -14.44 10.17 -20.61
N PHE A 378 -14.14 10.70 -19.42
CA PHE A 378 -12.79 10.76 -18.89
C PHE A 378 -12.22 9.36 -18.63
N ALA A 379 -12.99 8.47 -18.00
CA ALA A 379 -12.56 7.09 -17.78
C ALA A 379 -12.27 6.34 -19.09
N LEU A 380 -13.13 6.51 -20.10
CA LEU A 380 -12.93 5.94 -21.43
C LEU A 380 -11.72 6.57 -22.14
N GLN A 381 -11.50 7.88 -22.00
CA GLN A 381 -10.34 8.59 -22.56
C GLN A 381 -9.02 8.15 -21.92
N GLU A 382 -8.97 7.96 -20.61
CA GLU A 382 -7.79 7.44 -19.90
C GLU A 382 -7.48 5.99 -20.33
N MET A 383 -8.50 5.15 -20.49
CA MET A 383 -8.34 3.79 -21.03
C MET A 383 -7.81 3.79 -22.47
N ILE A 384 -8.29 4.70 -23.32
CA ILE A 384 -7.75 4.89 -24.68
C ILE A 384 -6.30 5.41 -24.63
N ARG A 385 -5.97 6.25 -23.63
CA ARG A 385 -4.64 6.86 -23.53
C ARG A 385 -3.58 5.88 -23.04
N ASP A 386 -3.88 5.07 -22.03
CA ASP A 386 -2.85 4.33 -21.31
C ASP A 386 -2.77 2.85 -21.73
N ASP A 387 -3.77 2.36 -22.50
CA ASP A 387 -3.79 1.00 -23.04
C ASP A 387 -3.71 1.01 -24.58
N ALA A 388 -2.51 0.72 -25.09
CA ALA A 388 -2.23 0.71 -26.52
C ALA A 388 -2.98 -0.42 -27.27
N ALA A 389 -3.28 -1.53 -26.60
CA ALA A 389 -4.03 -2.64 -27.18
C ALA A 389 -5.51 -2.27 -27.29
N PHE A 390 -6.09 -1.68 -26.24
CA PHE A 390 -7.44 -1.14 -26.26
C PHE A 390 -7.61 -0.06 -27.35
N ARG A 391 -6.64 0.85 -27.48
CA ARG A 391 -6.62 1.86 -28.55
C ARG A 391 -6.58 1.24 -29.94
N ALA A 392 -5.77 0.20 -30.15
CA ALA A 392 -5.65 -0.48 -31.43
C ALA A 392 -6.97 -1.18 -31.82
N SER A 393 -7.60 -1.89 -30.87
CA SER A 393 -8.89 -2.55 -31.09
C SER A 393 -10.02 -1.56 -31.35
N LEU A 394 -10.05 -0.43 -30.64
CA LEU A 394 -11.03 0.64 -30.88
C LEU A 394 -10.83 1.29 -32.27
N THR A 395 -9.58 1.50 -32.68
CA THR A 395 -9.25 2.05 -34.00
C THR A 395 -9.65 1.12 -35.13
N GLU A 396 -9.46 -0.20 -34.97
CA GLU A 396 -9.88 -1.20 -35.96
C GLU A 396 -11.40 -1.34 -36.02
N PHE A 397 -12.08 -1.20 -34.87
CA PHE A 397 -13.54 -1.20 -34.78
C PHE A 397 -14.16 0.01 -35.49
N VAL A 398 -13.64 1.22 -35.28
CA VAL A 398 -14.12 2.45 -35.95
C VAL A 398 -13.98 2.37 -37.47
N LYS A 399 -12.91 1.73 -37.98
CA LYS A 399 -12.71 1.49 -39.42
C LYS A 399 -13.75 0.55 -40.04
N LYS A 400 -14.48 -0.23 -39.24
CA LYS A 400 -15.52 -1.16 -39.69
C LYS A 400 -16.92 -0.53 -39.68
N ILE A 401 -17.05 0.74 -39.28
CA ILE A 401 -18.30 1.50 -39.39
C ILE A 401 -18.34 2.10 -40.80
N PRO A 402 -19.29 1.72 -41.67
CA PRO A 402 -19.37 2.26 -43.02
C PRO A 402 -19.65 3.76 -42.98
N ALA A 403 -18.88 4.55 -43.74
CA ALA A 403 -18.89 6.01 -43.69
C ALA A 403 -20.15 6.66 -44.31
N ASP A 404 -21.07 5.86 -44.87
CA ASP A 404 -22.04 6.32 -45.87
C ASP A 404 -23.50 6.03 -45.49
N GLN A 405 -23.82 5.62 -44.26
CA GLN A 405 -25.22 5.45 -43.86
C GLN A 405 -25.84 6.78 -43.42
N PRO A 406 -26.85 7.32 -44.12
CA PRO A 406 -27.60 8.46 -43.60
C PRO A 406 -28.36 8.03 -42.34
N ALA A 407 -28.43 8.93 -41.36
CA ALA A 407 -29.11 8.68 -40.10
C ALA A 407 -30.57 8.25 -40.33
N PRO A 408 -31.10 7.28 -39.57
CA PRO A 408 -32.51 6.90 -39.67
C PRO A 408 -33.39 8.09 -39.27
N VAL A 409 -34.27 8.51 -40.18
CA VAL A 409 -35.25 9.57 -39.92
C VAL A 409 -36.34 9.01 -39.01
N TRP A 410 -36.34 9.44 -37.74
CA TRP A 410 -37.40 9.13 -36.80
C TRP A 410 -38.63 10.01 -37.09
N LYS A 411 -39.81 9.42 -37.25
CA LYS A 411 -41.09 10.14 -37.32
C LYS A 411 -41.84 9.90 -36.01
N PRO A 412 -42.25 10.95 -35.29
CA PRO A 412 -43.01 10.77 -34.05
C PRO A 412 -44.40 10.22 -34.35
N ASP A 413 -44.81 9.20 -33.61
CA ASP A 413 -46.21 8.75 -33.58
C ASP A 413 -47.05 9.82 -32.88
N SER A 414 -47.82 10.58 -33.67
CA SER A 414 -48.87 11.44 -33.17
C SER A 414 -50.11 10.60 -32.89
N THR A 415 -50.24 10.02 -31.69
CA THR A 415 -51.56 9.65 -31.17
C THR A 415 -51.56 9.50 -29.65
N ASN A 416 -52.54 10.17 -29.03
CA ASN A 416 -52.98 10.10 -27.63
C ASN A 416 -52.39 11.15 -26.67
N TRP A 417 -52.82 12.39 -26.87
CA TRP A 417 -53.05 13.37 -25.80
C TRP A 417 -54.42 14.03 -26.01
N GLU A 418 -55.50 13.30 -25.71
CA GLU A 418 -56.80 13.87 -25.28
C GLU A 418 -57.46 12.89 -24.30
N ASN A 419 -57.26 13.15 -23.00
CA ASN A 419 -58.28 13.17 -21.93
C ASN A 419 -57.64 13.52 -20.60
#